data_AF-H5TBC3-F1
#
_entry.id   AF-H5TBC3-F1
#
_cell.length_a   1.000
_cell.length_b   1.000
_cell.length_c   1.000
_cell.angle_alpha   90.00
_cell.angle_beta   90.00
_cell.angle_gamma   90.00
#
_symmetry.space_group_name_H-M   'P 1'
#
loop_
_entity.id
_entity.type
_entity.pdbx_description
1 polymer ?
#
loop_
_entity_poly.entity_id
_entity_poly.type
_entity_poly.pdbx_seq_one_letter_code
_entity_poly.pdbx_strand_id
1 'polypeptide(L)'
;MINMKKLNKVLMTAGVALFGSYSTLAIAQQSAAIVCPGYEPAKTQLLGERSGKKLQRAYEVYLNEELDERERVKEAISMLRDIDSKEDFDTATVNRFLGQLLVSEDGKQLEALSLLTRAADLGVLNDKDQADILKLVADLSIQEEKYENSIKYYKKWMSFTCKEDPDIYTRMAKAYTEMKDFDNVLLTADLAIANYVQPNKNPFALKINAFHEKKQYDGAVEVAEILVSLFPGEKNWWSQLGFFYMLVEDYTKALSTFSLAHKQGYLTKRSEFKALAQLYASSDVPYKSAQLQKKYMASGMLESEASDIASLANTLQLAREYSEAAKYYGQAAAKSADPDHYRKQGVLLLTAEDYRGAITALTKSIESGIDEEGKVHFSLMEANFYMGNFRKAYEHATEAQKDPSLRRNALAWIPYIKQKAENRGVKI
;
A
#
# COMPACT_ATOMS: atom_id res chain seq x y z
N MET A 1 -9.82 -1.98 -8.72
CA MET A 1 -10.69 -3.02 -9.29
C MET A 1 -10.23 -3.29 -10.73
N ILE A 2 -9.33 -4.25 -10.91
CA ILE A 2 -8.90 -4.69 -12.23
C ILE A 2 -9.88 -5.79 -12.65
N ASN A 3 -10.51 -5.61 -13.81
CA ASN A 3 -11.55 -6.47 -14.35
C ASN A 3 -10.95 -7.87 -14.67
N MET A 4 -11.13 -8.84 -13.76
CA MET A 4 -10.53 -10.19 -13.79
C MET A 4 -11.06 -11.11 -14.91
N LYS A 5 -11.96 -10.65 -15.79
CA LYS A 5 -12.58 -11.48 -16.86
C LYS A 5 -11.69 -11.80 -18.07
N LYS A 6 -10.39 -11.44 -18.06
CA LYS A 6 -9.49 -11.67 -19.21
C LYS A 6 -8.35 -12.66 -18.99
N LEU A 7 -8.31 -13.40 -17.88
CA LEU A 7 -7.25 -14.39 -17.63
C LEU A 7 -7.50 -15.80 -18.22
N ASN A 8 -8.60 -16.04 -18.93
CA ASN A 8 -8.98 -17.38 -19.44
C ASN A 8 -8.22 -17.87 -20.70
N LYS A 9 -7.02 -17.36 -21.01
CA LYS A 9 -6.29 -17.78 -22.23
C LYS A 9 -4.83 -18.21 -22.03
N VAL A 10 -4.35 -18.36 -20.79
CA VAL A 10 -2.91 -18.65 -20.55
C VAL A 10 -2.62 -20.11 -20.12
N LEU A 11 -3.63 -20.97 -19.94
CA LEU A 11 -3.36 -22.37 -19.55
C LEU A 11 -2.97 -23.31 -20.70
N MET A 12 -2.79 -22.81 -21.91
CA MET A 12 -2.41 -23.63 -23.07
C MET A 12 -1.32 -22.91 -23.87
N THR A 13 -0.21 -23.61 -24.13
CA THR A 13 1.04 -23.18 -24.82
C THR A 13 2.03 -22.41 -23.92
N ALA A 14 3.34 -22.68 -23.86
CA ALA A 14 4.22 -23.44 -24.74
C ALA A 14 5.48 -23.92 -23.96
N GLY A 15 6.03 -25.06 -24.36
CA GLY A 15 7.38 -25.48 -24.01
C GLY A 15 8.12 -25.96 -25.26
N VAL A 16 8.59 -25.02 -26.09
CA VAL A 16 9.58 -25.31 -27.14
C VAL A 16 10.94 -24.88 -26.60
N ALA A 17 11.75 -25.85 -26.21
CA ALA A 17 13.09 -25.64 -25.70
C ALA A 17 14.09 -25.44 -26.86
N LEU A 18 14.77 -24.30 -26.88
CA LEU A 18 16.01 -24.11 -27.63
C LEU A 18 17.17 -24.56 -26.73
N PHE A 19 17.88 -25.62 -27.17
CA PHE A 19 19.02 -26.18 -26.47
C PHE A 19 20.27 -25.30 -26.63
N GLY A 20 20.71 -24.69 -25.52
CA GLY A 20 22.09 -24.28 -25.30
C GLY A 20 22.75 -25.28 -24.35
N SER A 21 23.91 -25.81 -24.74
CA SER A 21 24.64 -26.88 -24.07
C SER A 21 25.12 -26.52 -22.66
N TYR A 22 24.38 -26.97 -21.64
CA TYR A 22 24.86 -27.08 -20.27
C TYR A 22 24.51 -28.47 -19.70
N SER A 23 25.54 -29.14 -19.16
CA SER A 23 25.55 -30.36 -18.34
C SER A 23 24.23 -31.16 -18.20
N THR A 24 24.20 -32.32 -18.87
CA THR A 24 23.04 -33.22 -19.04
C THR A 24 22.48 -33.87 -17.77
N LEU A 25 23.19 -33.84 -16.64
CA LEU A 25 22.72 -34.49 -15.40
C LEU A 25 21.79 -33.61 -14.55
N ALA A 26 21.94 -32.28 -14.57
CA ALA A 26 21.10 -31.39 -13.77
C ALA A 26 19.72 -31.10 -14.42
N ILE A 27 19.63 -31.18 -15.75
CA ILE A 27 18.40 -30.90 -16.51
C ILE A 27 17.43 -32.10 -16.44
N ALA A 28 17.95 -33.33 -16.34
CA ALA A 28 17.11 -34.54 -16.31
C ALA A 28 16.25 -34.66 -15.03
N GLN A 29 16.70 -34.10 -13.90
CA GLN A 29 15.93 -34.09 -12.65
C GLN A 29 14.76 -33.09 -12.65
N GLN A 30 14.81 -32.05 -13.49
CA GLN A 30 13.73 -31.05 -13.56
C GLN A 30 12.52 -31.52 -14.38
N SER A 31 12.66 -32.51 -15.26
CA SER A 31 11.56 -33.02 -16.10
C SER A 31 10.78 -34.19 -15.49
N ALA A 32 11.36 -34.91 -14.52
CA ALA A 32 10.69 -36.03 -13.86
C ALA A 32 9.50 -35.54 -13.00
N ALA A 33 8.36 -36.23 -13.03
CA ALA A 33 7.20 -35.85 -12.22
C ALA A 33 7.48 -35.98 -10.71
N ILE A 34 8.24 -37.01 -10.32
CA ILE A 34 8.59 -37.35 -8.93
C ILE A 34 10.11 -37.32 -8.79
N VAL A 35 10.60 -36.67 -7.73
CA VAL A 35 12.03 -36.57 -7.38
C VAL A 35 12.35 -37.19 -6.01
N CYS A 36 11.41 -37.98 -5.47
CA CYS A 36 11.58 -38.65 -4.19
C CYS A 36 12.79 -39.60 -4.20
N PRO A 37 13.65 -39.60 -3.17
CA PRO A 37 14.77 -40.51 -3.06
C PRO A 37 14.33 -41.98 -3.12
N GLY A 38 14.93 -42.76 -4.01
CA GLY A 38 14.65 -44.20 -4.15
C GLY A 38 13.30 -44.52 -4.82
N TYR A 39 12.65 -43.54 -5.47
CA TYR A 39 11.40 -43.78 -6.18
C TYR A 39 11.59 -44.68 -7.41
N GLU A 40 10.70 -45.69 -7.54
CA GLU A 40 10.58 -46.54 -8.72
C GLU A 40 9.23 -46.30 -9.41
N PRO A 41 9.19 -46.03 -10.74
CA PRO A 41 7.95 -45.78 -11.46
C PRO A 41 6.96 -46.93 -11.35
N ALA A 42 5.71 -46.62 -11.01
CA ALA A 42 4.64 -47.60 -10.98
C ALA A 42 4.33 -48.12 -12.39
N LYS A 43 3.84 -49.36 -12.49
CA LYS A 43 3.39 -49.92 -13.78
C LYS A 43 2.17 -49.17 -14.27
N THR A 44 2.25 -48.63 -15.49
CA THR A 44 1.12 -47.98 -16.16
C THR A 44 -0.01 -48.99 -16.37
N GLN A 45 -1.22 -48.61 -15.97
CA GLN A 45 -2.42 -49.40 -16.21
C GLN A 45 -2.97 -49.12 -17.61
N LEU A 46 -3.67 -50.09 -18.19
CA LEU A 46 -4.36 -49.94 -19.47
C LEU A 46 -5.85 -49.78 -19.22
N LEU A 47 -6.51 -48.98 -20.05
CA LEU A 47 -7.96 -48.82 -20.00
C LEU A 47 -8.67 -50.13 -20.36
N GLY A 48 -9.80 -50.38 -19.70
CA GLY A 48 -10.71 -51.45 -20.11
C GLY A 48 -11.19 -51.23 -21.55
N GLU A 49 -11.30 -52.29 -22.34
CA GLU A 49 -11.52 -52.18 -23.81
C GLU A 49 -12.74 -51.31 -24.17
N ARG A 50 -13.85 -51.47 -23.45
CA ARG A 50 -15.09 -50.73 -23.70
C ARG A 50 -14.96 -49.25 -23.32
N SER A 51 -14.42 -48.96 -22.15
CA SER A 51 -14.18 -47.60 -21.65
C SER A 51 -13.17 -46.88 -22.53
N GLY A 52 -12.07 -47.55 -22.88
CA GLY A 52 -11.01 -47.04 -23.75
C GLY A 52 -11.51 -46.67 -25.14
N LYS A 53 -12.31 -47.53 -25.79
CA LYS A 53 -12.90 -47.21 -27.11
C LYS A 53 -13.81 -45.99 -27.06
N LYS A 54 -14.62 -45.82 -26.01
CA LYS A 54 -15.49 -44.64 -25.87
C LYS A 54 -14.70 -43.38 -25.57
N LEU A 55 -13.73 -43.47 -24.66
CA LEU A 55 -12.84 -42.36 -24.30
C LEU A 55 -12.06 -41.86 -25.52
N GLN A 56 -11.50 -42.79 -26.31
CA GLN A 56 -10.75 -42.48 -27.53
C GLN A 56 -11.63 -41.70 -28.53
N ARG A 57 -12.88 -42.11 -28.74
CA ARG A 57 -13.81 -41.37 -29.61
C ARG A 57 -14.13 -39.97 -29.09
N ALA A 58 -14.28 -39.80 -27.76
CA ALA A 58 -14.47 -38.48 -27.18
C ALA A 58 -13.25 -37.57 -27.40
N TYR A 59 -12.03 -38.13 -27.33
CA TYR A 59 -10.80 -37.42 -27.69
C TYR A 59 -10.77 -37.04 -29.17
N GLU A 60 -11.13 -37.96 -30.07
CA GLU A 60 -11.17 -37.70 -31.52
C GLU A 60 -12.14 -36.56 -31.86
N VAL A 61 -13.32 -36.54 -31.24
CA VAL A 61 -14.28 -35.43 -31.40
C VAL A 61 -13.68 -34.12 -30.87
N TYR A 62 -13.15 -34.11 -29.65
CA TYR A 62 -12.57 -32.90 -29.06
C TYR A 62 -11.42 -32.30 -29.88
N LEU A 63 -10.61 -33.15 -30.51
CA LEU A 63 -9.48 -32.76 -31.36
C LEU A 63 -9.87 -32.49 -32.82
N ASN A 64 -11.13 -32.70 -33.20
CA ASN A 64 -11.58 -32.46 -34.56
C ASN A 64 -11.71 -30.95 -34.83
N GLU A 65 -10.69 -30.38 -35.48
CA GLU A 65 -10.64 -28.97 -35.84
C GLU A 65 -11.62 -28.57 -36.96
N GLU A 66 -12.25 -29.55 -37.63
CA GLU A 66 -13.32 -29.28 -38.61
C GLU A 66 -14.64 -28.84 -37.95
N LEU A 67 -14.82 -29.16 -36.66
CA LEU A 67 -15.99 -28.77 -35.86
C LEU A 67 -15.75 -27.45 -35.12
N ASP A 68 -16.82 -26.69 -34.92
CA ASP A 68 -16.80 -25.51 -34.05
C ASP A 68 -16.33 -25.90 -32.62
N GLU A 69 -15.58 -24.99 -31.97
CA GLU A 69 -15.01 -25.26 -30.65
C GLU A 69 -16.08 -25.58 -29.60
N ARG A 70 -17.20 -24.85 -29.60
CA ARG A 70 -18.27 -25.10 -28.65
C ARG A 70 -19.00 -26.40 -28.96
N GLU A 71 -19.11 -26.75 -30.24
CA GLU A 71 -19.75 -27.99 -30.67
C GLU A 71 -18.94 -29.21 -30.24
N ARG A 72 -17.65 -29.27 -30.60
CA ARG A 72 -16.80 -30.41 -30.24
C ARG A 72 -16.61 -30.58 -28.73
N VAL A 73 -16.55 -29.49 -27.96
CA VAL A 73 -16.50 -29.55 -26.49
C VAL A 73 -17.80 -30.13 -25.92
N LYS A 74 -18.97 -29.68 -26.39
CA LYS A 74 -20.26 -30.19 -25.94
C LYS A 74 -20.46 -31.66 -26.28
N GLU A 75 -20.11 -32.06 -27.50
CA GLU A 75 -20.22 -33.44 -27.94
C GLU A 75 -19.29 -34.35 -27.14
N ALA A 76 -18.01 -33.97 -26.97
CA ALA A 76 -17.06 -34.71 -26.14
C ALA A 76 -17.56 -34.84 -24.69
N ILE A 77 -18.08 -33.77 -24.08
CA ILE A 77 -18.69 -33.82 -22.73
C ILE A 77 -19.84 -34.84 -22.68
N SER A 78 -20.74 -34.84 -23.68
CA SER A 78 -21.85 -35.80 -23.74
C SER A 78 -21.32 -37.23 -23.80
N MET A 79 -20.36 -37.49 -24.68
CA MET A 79 -19.77 -38.83 -24.85
C MET A 79 -19.09 -39.33 -23.58
N LEU A 80 -18.38 -38.45 -22.86
CA LEU A 80 -17.70 -38.78 -21.61
C LEU A 80 -18.68 -39.12 -20.48
N ARG A 81 -19.82 -38.42 -20.40
CA ARG A 81 -20.87 -38.71 -19.42
C ARG A 81 -21.53 -40.08 -19.62
N ASP A 82 -21.53 -40.58 -20.85
CA ASP A 82 -22.11 -41.88 -21.21
C ASP A 82 -21.15 -43.07 -20.96
N ILE A 83 -19.95 -42.82 -20.42
CA ILE A 83 -18.98 -43.87 -20.08
C ILE A 83 -19.30 -44.42 -18.67
N ASP A 84 -19.85 -45.62 -18.63
CA ASP A 84 -19.93 -46.43 -17.40
C ASP A 84 -18.54 -46.99 -17.07
N SER A 85 -17.80 -46.25 -16.23
CA SER A 85 -16.50 -46.66 -15.71
C SER A 85 -16.67 -47.31 -14.33
N LYS A 86 -16.10 -48.52 -14.17
CA LYS A 86 -16.21 -49.31 -12.93
C LYS A 86 -14.88 -49.51 -12.23
N GLU A 87 -13.81 -49.65 -13.01
CA GLU A 87 -12.45 -49.78 -12.49
C GLU A 87 -11.88 -48.41 -12.14
N ASP A 88 -11.12 -48.33 -11.05
CA ASP A 88 -10.56 -47.07 -10.56
C ASP A 88 -9.76 -46.32 -11.63
N PHE A 89 -8.97 -47.01 -12.45
CA PHE A 89 -8.18 -46.39 -13.51
C PHE A 89 -9.03 -45.79 -14.63
N ASP A 90 -10.06 -46.52 -15.08
CA ASP A 90 -11.02 -46.03 -16.06
C ASP A 90 -11.76 -44.81 -15.51
N THR A 91 -12.23 -44.89 -14.26
CA THR A 91 -12.94 -43.80 -13.58
C THR A 91 -12.06 -42.57 -13.41
N ALA A 92 -10.81 -42.73 -12.99
CA ALA A 92 -9.87 -41.62 -12.85
C ALA A 92 -9.62 -40.92 -14.20
N THR A 93 -9.42 -41.70 -15.26
CA THR A 93 -9.14 -41.17 -16.60
C THR A 93 -10.35 -40.43 -17.19
N VAL A 94 -11.55 -41.00 -17.10
CA VAL A 94 -12.78 -40.37 -17.59
C VAL A 94 -13.08 -39.09 -16.81
N ASN A 95 -13.04 -39.15 -15.47
CA ASN A 95 -13.30 -37.98 -14.64
C ASN A 95 -12.27 -36.87 -14.84
N ARG A 96 -10.99 -37.22 -15.07
CA ARG A 96 -9.94 -36.25 -15.38
C ARG A 96 -10.27 -35.49 -16.66
N PHE A 97 -10.57 -36.21 -17.75
CA PHE A 97 -10.83 -35.58 -19.04
C PHE A 97 -12.13 -34.76 -19.02
N LEU A 98 -13.22 -35.34 -18.50
CA LEU A 98 -14.50 -34.64 -18.36
C LEU A 98 -14.36 -33.39 -17.50
N GLY A 99 -13.67 -33.52 -16.36
CA GLY A 99 -13.40 -32.41 -15.46
C GLY A 99 -12.62 -31.29 -16.14
N GLN A 100 -11.56 -31.62 -16.90
CA GLN A 100 -10.76 -30.64 -17.65
C GLN A 100 -11.60 -29.87 -18.69
N LEU A 101 -12.50 -30.54 -19.41
CA LEU A 101 -13.40 -29.86 -20.35
C LEU A 101 -14.36 -28.91 -19.63
N LEU A 102 -14.87 -29.31 -18.45
CA LEU A 102 -15.83 -28.53 -17.69
C LEU A 102 -15.22 -27.29 -16.99
N VAL A 103 -13.90 -27.21 -16.81
CA VAL A 103 -13.23 -26.03 -16.20
C VAL A 103 -13.55 -24.75 -16.98
N SER A 104 -13.58 -24.85 -18.30
CA SER A 104 -13.81 -23.71 -19.21
C SER A 104 -15.28 -23.44 -19.48
N GLU A 105 -16.19 -24.30 -19.00
CA GLU A 105 -17.63 -24.16 -19.21
C GLU A 105 -18.27 -23.27 -18.14
N ASP A 106 -19.02 -22.26 -18.59
CA ASP A 106 -19.68 -21.30 -17.70
C ASP A 106 -20.64 -22.02 -16.74
N GLY A 107 -20.44 -21.83 -15.43
CA GLY A 107 -21.27 -22.42 -14.38
C GLY A 107 -20.99 -23.89 -14.07
N LYS A 108 -19.90 -24.47 -14.61
CA LYS A 108 -19.53 -25.87 -14.42
C LYS A 108 -18.27 -26.10 -13.57
N GLN A 109 -17.67 -25.03 -13.04
CA GLN A 109 -16.40 -25.08 -12.29
C GLN A 109 -16.47 -25.96 -11.04
N LEU A 110 -17.57 -25.89 -10.27
CA LEU A 110 -17.77 -26.76 -9.09
C LEU A 110 -17.92 -28.24 -9.47
N GLU A 111 -18.57 -28.52 -10.61
CA GLU A 111 -18.71 -29.88 -11.14
C GLU A 111 -17.34 -30.41 -11.61
N ALA A 112 -16.60 -29.59 -12.37
CA ALA A 112 -15.24 -29.88 -12.80
C ALA A 112 -14.35 -30.20 -11.61
N LEU A 113 -14.36 -29.36 -10.58
CA LEU A 113 -13.57 -29.56 -9.37
C LEU A 113 -13.93 -30.87 -8.66
N SER A 114 -15.22 -31.22 -8.57
CA SER A 114 -15.67 -32.49 -7.99
C SER A 114 -15.12 -33.71 -8.73
N LEU A 115 -15.23 -33.71 -10.07
CA LEU A 115 -14.74 -34.80 -10.92
C LEU A 115 -13.21 -34.94 -10.83
N LEU A 116 -12.48 -33.81 -10.92
CA LEU A 116 -11.03 -33.78 -10.83
C LEU A 116 -10.54 -34.23 -9.46
N THR A 117 -11.22 -33.84 -8.39
CA THR A 117 -10.94 -34.28 -7.02
C THR A 117 -11.08 -35.79 -6.90
N ARG A 118 -12.18 -36.36 -7.43
CA ARG A 118 -12.40 -37.81 -7.44
C ARG A 118 -11.32 -38.55 -8.22
N ALA A 119 -10.94 -38.05 -9.39
CA ALA A 119 -9.85 -38.64 -10.18
C ALA A 119 -8.50 -38.58 -9.44
N ALA A 120 -8.19 -37.44 -8.82
CA ALA A 120 -6.95 -37.25 -8.08
C ALA A 120 -6.86 -38.16 -6.84
N ASP A 121 -7.98 -38.38 -6.15
CA ASP A 121 -8.01 -39.19 -4.91
C ASP A 121 -7.89 -40.69 -5.17
N LEU A 122 -8.18 -41.17 -6.38
CA LEU A 122 -8.00 -42.58 -6.73
C LEU A 122 -6.51 -42.96 -6.79
N GLY A 123 -5.61 -42.04 -7.14
CA GLY A 123 -4.17 -42.28 -7.05
C GLY A 123 -3.61 -43.35 -8.00
N VAL A 124 -4.37 -43.69 -9.05
CA VAL A 124 -4.06 -44.79 -10.00
C VAL A 124 -3.52 -44.31 -11.34
N LEU A 125 -3.46 -42.99 -11.57
CA LEU A 125 -2.92 -42.41 -12.80
C LEU A 125 -1.39 -42.58 -12.85
N ASN A 126 -0.80 -42.46 -14.06
CA ASN A 126 0.65 -42.39 -14.18
C ASN A 126 1.21 -41.15 -13.46
N ASP A 127 2.50 -41.15 -13.13
CA ASP A 127 3.12 -40.13 -12.28
C ASP A 127 2.89 -38.71 -12.77
N LYS A 128 3.01 -38.47 -14.08
CA LYS A 128 2.79 -37.16 -14.68
C LYS A 128 1.34 -36.72 -14.48
N ASP A 129 0.39 -37.57 -14.85
CA ASP A 129 -1.03 -37.25 -14.79
C ASP A 129 -1.53 -37.11 -13.35
N GLN A 130 -0.99 -37.91 -12.43
CA GLN A 130 -1.29 -37.84 -11.01
C GLN A 130 -0.73 -36.55 -10.38
N ALA A 131 0.50 -36.16 -10.72
CA ALA A 131 1.05 -34.88 -10.29
C ALA A 131 0.27 -33.70 -10.88
N ASP A 132 -0.02 -33.73 -12.18
CA ASP A 132 -0.72 -32.64 -12.87
C ASP A 132 -2.14 -32.45 -12.30
N ILE A 133 -2.88 -33.53 -12.02
CA ILE A 133 -4.24 -33.43 -11.49
C ILE A 133 -4.27 -32.95 -10.04
N LEU A 134 -3.33 -33.38 -9.18
CA LEU A 134 -3.23 -32.88 -7.80
C LEU A 134 -3.03 -31.35 -7.78
N LYS A 135 -2.14 -30.84 -8.65
CA LYS A 135 -1.89 -29.40 -8.80
C LYS A 135 -3.12 -28.67 -9.36
N LEU A 136 -3.77 -29.24 -10.39
CA LEU A 136 -4.97 -28.66 -10.99
C LEU A 136 -6.14 -28.55 -10.00
N VAL A 137 -6.39 -29.58 -9.18
CA VAL A 137 -7.41 -29.54 -8.13
C VAL A 137 -7.09 -28.42 -7.13
N ALA A 138 -5.83 -28.24 -6.76
CA ALA A 138 -5.42 -27.19 -5.86
C ALA A 138 -5.62 -25.78 -6.45
N ASP A 139 -5.23 -25.58 -7.71
CA ASP A 139 -5.37 -24.30 -8.44
C ASP A 139 -6.85 -23.93 -8.61
N LEU A 140 -7.70 -24.88 -9.02
CA LEU A 140 -9.15 -24.66 -9.15
C LEU A 140 -9.82 -24.40 -7.80
N SER A 141 -9.34 -25.05 -6.73
CA SER A 141 -9.86 -24.79 -5.39
C SER A 141 -9.63 -23.35 -4.95
N ILE A 142 -8.53 -22.69 -5.36
CA ILE A 142 -8.35 -21.24 -5.11
C ILE A 142 -9.39 -20.42 -5.87
N GLN A 143 -9.62 -20.74 -7.15
CA GLN A 143 -10.58 -20.01 -7.99
C GLN A 143 -12.00 -20.08 -7.44
N GLU A 144 -12.36 -21.22 -6.84
CA GLU A 144 -13.64 -21.46 -6.20
C GLU A 144 -13.66 -21.08 -4.70
N GLU A 145 -12.66 -20.34 -4.22
CA GLU A 145 -12.52 -19.87 -2.83
C GLU A 145 -12.51 -20.99 -1.77
N LYS A 146 -12.18 -22.23 -2.17
CA LYS A 146 -12.01 -23.41 -1.30
C LYS A 146 -10.57 -23.51 -0.82
N TYR A 147 -10.13 -22.54 -0.04
CA TYR A 147 -8.74 -22.37 0.36
C TYR A 147 -8.15 -23.56 1.11
N GLU A 148 -8.89 -24.16 2.06
CA GLU A 148 -8.46 -25.36 2.79
C GLU A 148 -8.21 -26.54 1.83
N ASN A 149 -9.08 -26.69 0.84
CA ASN A 149 -8.95 -27.74 -0.15
C ASN A 149 -7.73 -27.50 -1.04
N SER A 150 -7.49 -26.25 -1.46
CA SER A 150 -6.29 -25.91 -2.21
C SER A 150 -5.01 -26.30 -1.47
N ILE A 151 -4.90 -25.88 -0.20
CA ILE A 151 -3.76 -26.19 0.67
C ILE A 151 -3.58 -27.70 0.81
N LYS A 152 -4.67 -28.45 1.03
CA LYS A 152 -4.65 -29.92 1.12
C LYS A 152 -4.06 -30.55 -0.14
N TYR A 153 -4.49 -30.13 -1.33
CA TYR A 153 -4.04 -30.73 -2.59
C TYR A 153 -2.63 -30.30 -2.99
N TYR A 154 -2.20 -29.07 -2.69
CA TYR A 154 -0.78 -28.72 -2.82
C TYR A 154 0.11 -29.56 -1.90
N LYS A 155 -0.28 -29.76 -0.63
CA LYS A 155 0.46 -30.65 0.29
C LYS A 155 0.51 -32.10 -0.22
N LYS A 156 -0.59 -32.61 -0.78
CA LYS A 156 -0.60 -33.92 -1.46
C LYS A 156 0.37 -33.94 -2.64
N TRP A 157 0.36 -32.92 -3.49
CA TRP A 157 1.27 -32.80 -4.63
C TRP A 157 2.74 -32.79 -4.20
N MET A 158 3.08 -32.01 -3.18
CA MET A 158 4.46 -31.94 -2.65
C MET A 158 4.89 -33.28 -2.06
N SER A 159 4.02 -33.94 -1.29
CA SER A 159 4.27 -35.28 -0.75
C SER A 159 4.44 -36.33 -1.85
N PHE A 160 3.60 -36.29 -2.88
CA PHE A 160 3.64 -37.23 -4.00
C PHE A 160 4.90 -37.06 -4.85
N THR A 161 5.32 -35.81 -5.10
CA THR A 161 6.42 -35.50 -6.01
C THR A 161 7.77 -35.34 -5.30
N CYS A 162 7.78 -35.11 -3.98
CA CYS A 162 8.92 -34.62 -3.20
C CYS A 162 9.57 -33.33 -3.76
N LYS A 163 8.79 -32.54 -4.51
CA LYS A 163 9.27 -31.27 -5.08
C LYS A 163 8.95 -30.11 -4.16
N GLU A 164 9.93 -29.22 -4.09
CA GLU A 164 9.79 -27.87 -3.56
C GLU A 164 9.52 -26.90 -4.71
N ASP A 165 8.40 -26.18 -4.67
CA ASP A 165 8.00 -25.23 -5.72
C ASP A 165 7.65 -23.88 -5.05
N PRO A 166 8.49 -22.84 -5.23
CA PRO A 166 8.27 -21.54 -4.58
C PRO A 166 6.99 -20.84 -5.05
N ASP A 167 6.49 -21.12 -6.26
CA ASP A 167 5.20 -20.59 -6.72
C ASP A 167 4.04 -21.26 -6.01
N ILE A 168 4.12 -22.56 -5.73
CA ILE A 168 3.12 -23.27 -4.93
C ILE A 168 3.10 -22.74 -3.50
N TYR A 169 4.26 -22.56 -2.88
CA TYR A 169 4.33 -21.93 -1.55
C TYR A 169 3.71 -20.54 -1.54
N THR A 170 3.97 -19.73 -2.56
CA THR A 170 3.37 -18.40 -2.70
C THR A 170 1.83 -18.47 -2.85
N ARG A 171 1.30 -19.46 -3.58
CA ARG A 171 -0.15 -19.69 -3.70
C ARG A 171 -0.77 -20.17 -2.38
N MET A 172 -0.09 -21.05 -1.65
CA MET A 172 -0.52 -21.47 -0.32
C MET A 172 -0.55 -20.29 0.65
N ALA A 173 0.47 -19.44 0.65
CA ALA A 173 0.52 -18.22 1.46
C ALA A 173 -0.65 -17.27 1.13
N LYS A 174 -1.03 -17.13 -0.14
CA LYS A 174 -2.23 -16.38 -0.54
C LYS A 174 -3.51 -17.01 0.02
N ALA A 175 -3.66 -18.33 -0.12
CA ALA A 175 -4.82 -19.04 0.42
C ALA A 175 -4.93 -18.89 1.96
N TYR A 176 -3.81 -19.00 2.68
CA TYR A 176 -3.77 -18.73 4.12
C TYR A 176 -4.12 -17.27 4.47
N THR A 177 -3.78 -16.31 3.60
CA THR A 177 -4.14 -14.89 3.79
C THR A 177 -5.66 -14.71 3.76
N GLU A 178 -6.34 -15.32 2.79
CA GLU A 178 -7.81 -15.26 2.68
C GLU A 178 -8.51 -15.93 3.89
N MET A 179 -7.89 -16.98 4.43
CA MET A 179 -8.33 -17.63 5.67
C MET A 179 -7.96 -16.86 6.95
N LYS A 180 -7.19 -15.76 6.84
CA LYS A 180 -6.63 -14.98 7.97
C LYS A 180 -5.73 -15.79 8.89
N ASP A 181 -5.14 -16.88 8.39
CA ASP A 181 -4.17 -17.70 9.10
C ASP A 181 -2.76 -17.14 8.87
N PHE A 182 -2.51 -15.98 9.48
CA PHE A 182 -1.29 -15.20 9.23
C PHE A 182 -0.01 -15.90 9.68
N ASP A 183 -0.07 -16.83 10.64
CA ASP A 183 1.11 -17.62 11.04
C ASP A 183 1.55 -18.55 9.91
N ASN A 184 0.60 -19.21 9.25
CA ASN A 184 0.92 -20.02 8.06
C ASN A 184 1.28 -19.17 6.84
N VAL A 185 0.76 -17.94 6.70
CA VAL A 185 1.25 -16.99 5.68
C VAL A 185 2.75 -16.75 5.85
N LEU A 186 3.19 -16.42 7.07
CA LEU A 186 4.60 -16.14 7.34
C LEU A 186 5.48 -17.37 7.04
N LEU A 187 5.08 -18.54 7.55
CA LEU A 187 5.81 -19.80 7.34
C LEU A 187 5.93 -20.17 5.86
N THR A 188 4.82 -20.16 5.12
CA THR A 188 4.83 -20.55 3.70
C THR A 188 5.49 -19.49 2.81
N ALA A 189 5.39 -18.21 3.14
CA ALA A 189 6.14 -17.16 2.45
C ALA A 189 7.65 -17.31 2.67
N ASP A 190 8.11 -17.68 3.86
CA ASP A 190 9.53 -17.95 4.12
C ASP A 190 10.05 -19.15 3.32
N LEU A 191 9.25 -20.22 3.21
CA LEU A 191 9.56 -21.35 2.34
C LEU A 191 9.64 -20.92 0.87
N ALA A 192 8.73 -20.07 0.40
CA ALA A 192 8.80 -19.53 -0.96
C ALA A 192 10.09 -18.73 -1.19
N ILE A 193 10.43 -17.82 -0.28
CA ILE A 193 11.63 -16.97 -0.36
C ILE A 193 12.89 -17.83 -0.41
N ALA A 194 12.98 -18.85 0.43
CA ALA A 194 14.14 -19.75 0.49
C ALA A 194 14.33 -20.58 -0.79
N ASN A 195 13.25 -20.85 -1.54
CA ASN A 195 13.29 -21.70 -2.73
C ASN A 195 13.29 -20.93 -4.07
N TYR A 196 13.10 -19.61 -4.06
CA TYR A 196 13.24 -18.80 -5.27
C TYR A 196 14.72 -18.61 -5.65
N VAL A 197 15.11 -19.03 -6.86
CA VAL A 197 16.48 -18.83 -7.39
C VAL A 197 16.79 -17.34 -7.59
N GLN A 198 15.81 -16.57 -8.05
CA GLN A 198 15.87 -15.12 -8.17
C GLN A 198 14.84 -14.51 -7.24
N PRO A 199 15.18 -13.46 -6.46
CA PRO A 199 14.25 -12.86 -5.51
C PRO A 199 12.91 -12.51 -6.15
N ASN A 200 11.83 -13.03 -5.57
CA ASN A 200 10.46 -12.71 -5.94
C ASN A 200 9.85 -11.82 -4.87
N LYS A 201 9.29 -10.66 -5.25
CA LYS A 201 8.68 -9.71 -4.32
C LYS A 201 7.36 -10.19 -3.68
N ASN A 202 6.67 -11.15 -4.29
CA ASN A 202 5.32 -11.55 -3.87
C ASN A 202 5.28 -12.16 -2.46
N PRO A 203 6.15 -13.14 -2.09
CA PRO A 203 6.20 -13.63 -0.71
C PRO A 203 6.47 -12.55 0.33
N PHE A 204 7.41 -11.63 0.07
CA PHE A 204 7.69 -10.53 1.00
C PHE A 204 6.47 -9.61 1.19
N ALA A 205 5.75 -9.31 0.11
CA ALA A 205 4.51 -8.54 0.19
C ALA A 205 3.43 -9.24 1.04
N LEU A 206 3.33 -10.57 0.96
CA LEU A 206 2.44 -11.37 1.81
C LEU A 206 2.87 -11.31 3.28
N LYS A 207 4.18 -11.36 3.56
CA LYS A 207 4.70 -11.18 4.93
C LYS A 207 4.38 -9.80 5.49
N ILE A 208 4.56 -8.72 4.70
CA ILE A 208 4.18 -7.36 5.13
C ILE A 208 2.70 -7.30 5.50
N ASN A 209 1.82 -7.88 4.66
CA ASN A 209 0.39 -7.92 4.95
C ASN A 209 0.11 -8.68 6.26
N ALA A 210 0.67 -9.88 6.41
CA ALA A 210 0.50 -10.68 7.61
C ALA A 210 0.97 -9.96 8.89
N PHE A 211 2.15 -9.32 8.85
CA PHE A 211 2.66 -8.54 9.97
C PHE A 211 1.78 -7.32 10.28
N HIS A 212 1.28 -6.62 9.25
CA HIS A 212 0.37 -5.50 9.43
C HIS A 212 -0.94 -5.92 10.10
N GLU A 213 -1.58 -6.99 9.62
CA GLU A 213 -2.83 -7.52 10.19
C GLU A 213 -2.65 -8.01 11.64
N LYS A 214 -1.48 -8.59 11.94
CA LYS A 214 -1.09 -8.96 13.31
C LYS A 214 -0.64 -7.77 14.18
N LYS A 215 -0.58 -6.55 13.62
CA LYS A 215 -0.02 -5.33 14.27
C LYS A 215 1.43 -5.51 14.75
N GLN A 216 2.18 -6.40 14.11
CA GLN A 216 3.58 -6.68 14.39
C GLN A 216 4.45 -5.83 13.47
N TYR A 217 4.46 -4.51 13.71
CA TYR A 217 5.08 -3.56 12.78
C TYR A 217 6.60 -3.68 12.68
N ASP A 218 7.29 -4.16 13.72
CA ASP A 218 8.74 -4.43 13.66
C ASP A 218 9.07 -5.46 12.57
N GLY A 219 8.30 -6.55 12.48
CA GLY A 219 8.47 -7.56 11.42
C GLY A 219 8.16 -6.99 10.03
N ALA A 220 7.20 -6.06 9.91
CA ALA A 220 6.93 -5.37 8.65
C ALA A 220 8.09 -4.46 8.24
N VAL A 221 8.74 -3.78 9.20
CA VAL A 221 9.95 -2.98 8.96
C VAL A 221 11.08 -3.87 8.43
N GLU A 222 11.39 -4.99 9.08
CA GLU A 222 12.46 -5.90 8.65
C GLU A 222 12.24 -6.38 7.20
N VAL A 223 11.02 -6.80 6.87
CA VAL A 223 10.69 -7.25 5.52
C VAL A 223 10.74 -6.10 4.51
N ALA A 224 10.28 -4.91 4.88
CA ALA A 224 10.32 -3.74 4.02
C ALA A 224 11.75 -3.24 3.75
N GLU A 225 12.66 -3.30 4.75
CA GLU A 225 14.09 -3.03 4.59
C GLU A 225 14.73 -3.99 3.57
N ILE A 226 14.41 -5.29 3.65
CA ILE A 226 14.86 -6.28 2.66
C ILE A 226 14.32 -5.95 1.26
N LEU A 227 13.03 -5.61 1.15
CA LEU A 227 12.39 -5.30 -0.13
C LEU A 227 13.00 -4.09 -0.82
N VAL A 228 13.30 -3.00 -0.10
CA VAL A 228 13.95 -1.82 -0.71
C VAL A 228 15.40 -2.10 -1.10
N SER A 229 16.07 -3.03 -0.40
CA SER A 229 17.43 -3.47 -0.74
C SER A 229 17.46 -4.33 -2.00
N LEU A 230 16.56 -5.30 -2.12
CA LEU A 230 16.48 -6.21 -3.26
C LEU A 230 15.84 -5.56 -4.49
N PHE A 231 14.87 -4.67 -4.29
CA PHE A 231 14.10 -4.03 -5.36
C PHE A 231 14.11 -2.50 -5.24
N PRO A 232 15.29 -1.84 -5.29
CA PRO A 232 15.41 -0.41 -5.01
C PRO A 232 14.64 0.49 -5.99
N GLY A 233 14.36 0.01 -7.21
CA GLY A 233 13.56 0.74 -8.21
C GLY A 233 12.04 0.73 -7.96
N GLU A 234 11.55 -0.10 -7.04
CA GLU A 234 10.12 -0.22 -6.73
C GLU A 234 9.69 0.86 -5.73
N LYS A 235 9.25 1.99 -6.28
CA LYS A 235 8.90 3.23 -5.55
C LYS A 235 8.00 3.01 -4.32
N ASN A 236 7.02 2.11 -4.45
CA ASN A 236 6.03 1.86 -3.41
C ASN A 236 6.63 1.26 -2.13
N TRP A 237 7.75 0.54 -2.21
CA TRP A 237 8.37 -0.05 -1.01
C TRP A 237 9.05 1.00 -0.15
N TRP A 238 9.59 2.06 -0.76
CA TRP A 238 10.19 3.17 -0.03
C TRP A 238 9.16 3.94 0.79
N SER A 239 7.99 4.26 0.21
CA SER A 239 6.96 4.96 0.96
C SER A 239 6.33 4.08 2.03
N GLN A 240 6.11 2.79 1.75
CA GLN A 240 5.64 1.84 2.78
C GLN A 240 6.63 1.72 3.93
N LEU A 241 7.92 1.55 3.66
CA LEU A 241 8.96 1.51 4.70
C LEU A 241 8.97 2.79 5.55
N GLY A 242 8.86 3.96 4.92
CA GLY A 242 8.75 5.23 5.63
C GLY A 242 7.56 5.28 6.59
N PHE A 243 6.39 4.80 6.15
CA PHE A 243 5.21 4.72 7.03
C PHE A 243 5.35 3.68 8.14
N PHE A 244 5.98 2.53 7.88
CA PHE A 244 6.23 1.53 8.92
C PHE A 244 7.15 2.08 10.01
N TYR A 245 8.21 2.81 9.64
CA TYR A 245 9.04 3.51 10.63
C TYR A 245 8.24 4.50 11.49
N MET A 246 7.27 5.21 10.90
CA MET A 246 6.41 6.09 11.69
C MET A 246 5.52 5.33 12.68
N LEU A 247 5.06 4.12 12.32
CA LEU A 247 4.23 3.28 13.20
C LEU A 247 5.01 2.71 14.39
N VAL A 248 6.30 2.43 14.21
CA VAL A 248 7.22 2.02 15.30
C VAL A 248 7.94 3.21 15.94
N GLU A 249 7.49 4.44 15.64
CA GLU A 249 8.02 5.70 16.18
C GLU A 249 9.52 5.96 15.91
N ASP A 250 10.11 5.28 14.93
CA ASP A 250 11.46 5.56 14.43
C ASP A 250 11.43 6.73 13.43
N TYR A 251 11.15 7.93 13.93
CA TYR A 251 11.02 9.13 13.10
C TYR A 251 12.32 9.51 12.38
N THR A 252 13.48 9.14 12.92
CA THR A 252 14.78 9.39 12.30
C THR A 252 14.95 8.56 11.02
N LYS A 253 14.66 7.26 11.07
CA LYS A 253 14.67 6.43 9.86
C LYS A 253 13.53 6.81 8.92
N ALA A 254 12.32 7.09 9.43
CA ALA A 254 11.20 7.54 8.60
C ALA A 254 11.57 8.79 7.76
N LEU A 255 12.16 9.80 8.40
CA LEU A 255 12.60 11.02 7.72
C LEU A 255 13.65 10.71 6.66
N SER A 256 14.65 9.89 7.00
CA SER A 256 15.74 9.52 6.08
C SER A 256 15.19 8.79 4.85
N THR A 257 14.29 7.83 5.05
CA THR A 257 13.66 7.04 3.99
C THR A 257 12.77 7.90 3.09
N PHE A 258 11.87 8.71 3.65
CA PHE A 258 11.01 9.59 2.85
C PHE A 258 11.81 10.68 2.12
N SER A 259 12.84 11.24 2.76
CA SER A 259 13.71 12.25 2.15
C SER A 259 14.48 11.68 0.95
N LEU A 260 15.03 10.48 1.08
CA LEU A 260 15.70 9.79 -0.03
C LEU A 260 14.73 9.46 -1.16
N ALA A 261 13.57 8.88 -0.84
CA ALA A 261 12.52 8.56 -1.80
C ALA A 261 12.03 9.82 -2.54
N HIS A 262 11.90 10.95 -1.83
CA HIS A 262 11.55 12.23 -2.42
C HIS A 262 12.61 12.72 -3.41
N LYS A 263 13.88 12.67 -3.02
CA LYS A 263 15.02 13.06 -3.86
C LYS A 263 15.10 12.22 -5.15
N GLN A 264 14.71 10.95 -5.10
CA GLN A 264 14.66 10.05 -6.26
C GLN A 264 13.37 10.18 -7.11
N GLY A 265 12.44 11.05 -6.73
CA GLY A 265 11.16 11.21 -7.44
C GLY A 265 10.23 10.00 -7.28
N TYR A 266 10.33 9.30 -6.14
CA TYR A 266 9.52 8.12 -5.84
C TYR A 266 8.20 8.46 -5.14
N LEU A 267 8.15 9.59 -4.43
CA LEU A 267 6.90 10.05 -3.80
C LEU A 267 5.95 10.59 -4.87
N THR A 268 4.71 10.13 -4.84
CA THR A 268 3.67 10.44 -5.83
C THR A 268 2.31 10.72 -5.21
N LYS A 269 2.10 10.35 -3.94
CA LYS A 269 0.82 10.51 -3.25
C LYS A 269 0.87 11.66 -2.25
N ARG A 270 -0.25 12.35 -2.11
CA ARG A 270 -0.44 13.42 -1.14
C ARG A 270 -0.02 13.04 0.29
N SER A 271 -0.42 11.84 0.75
CA SER A 271 -0.08 11.36 2.10
C SER A 271 1.43 11.25 2.33
N GLU A 272 2.20 10.90 1.29
CA GLU A 272 3.66 10.76 1.36
C GLU A 272 4.32 12.14 1.51
N PHE A 273 3.87 13.14 0.75
CA PHE A 273 4.36 14.51 0.88
C PHE A 273 3.98 15.14 2.22
N LYS A 274 2.76 14.86 2.71
CA LYS A 274 2.31 15.31 4.04
C LYS A 274 3.13 14.69 5.15
N ALA A 275 3.41 13.38 5.07
CA ALA A 275 4.27 12.69 6.02
C ALA A 275 5.68 13.29 6.04
N LEU A 276 6.30 13.51 4.87
CA LEU A 276 7.62 14.12 4.79
C LEU A 276 7.64 15.56 5.32
N ALA A 277 6.61 16.38 5.03
CA ALA A 277 6.47 17.73 5.57
C ALA A 277 6.41 17.70 7.11
N GLN A 278 5.61 16.80 7.67
CA GLN A 278 5.47 16.64 9.11
C GLN A 278 6.79 16.21 9.76
N LEU A 279 7.47 15.21 9.18
CA LEU A 279 8.75 14.71 9.68
C LEU A 279 9.83 15.80 9.66
N TYR A 280 9.90 16.65 8.62
CA TYR A 280 10.81 17.79 8.62
C TYR A 280 10.46 18.81 9.72
N ALA A 281 9.18 19.08 9.94
CA ALA A 281 8.73 20.04 10.95
C ALA A 281 9.02 19.56 12.37
N SER A 282 8.85 18.26 12.65
CA SER A 282 9.09 17.67 13.97
C SER A 282 10.54 17.32 14.26
N SER A 283 11.42 17.27 13.25
CA SER A 283 12.84 16.92 13.39
C SER A 283 13.76 18.14 13.36
N ASP A 284 13.29 19.29 13.85
CA ASP A 284 14.04 20.57 13.89
C ASP A 284 14.57 21.06 12.53
N VAL A 285 13.89 20.70 11.43
CA VAL A 285 14.19 21.24 10.09
C VAL A 285 12.98 21.97 9.47
N PRO A 286 12.35 22.92 10.19
CA PRO A 286 11.11 23.56 9.77
C PRO A 286 11.23 24.32 8.44
N TYR A 287 12.40 24.88 8.13
CA TYR A 287 12.62 25.55 6.84
C TYR A 287 12.43 24.60 5.65
N LYS A 288 12.98 23.37 5.71
CA LYS A 288 12.78 22.37 4.64
C LYS A 288 11.32 21.94 4.56
N SER A 289 10.64 21.80 5.69
CA SER A 289 9.21 21.52 5.71
C SER A 289 8.42 22.60 4.98
N ALA A 290 8.67 23.87 5.30
CA ALA A 290 7.99 25.00 4.66
C ALA A 290 8.23 25.05 3.14
N GLN A 291 9.47 24.88 2.68
CA GLN A 291 9.75 24.87 1.23
C GLN A 291 9.07 23.69 0.51
N LEU A 292 9.02 22.52 1.15
CA LEU A 292 8.31 21.36 0.61
C LEU A 292 6.80 21.65 0.50
N GLN A 293 6.20 22.14 1.58
CA GLN A 293 4.78 22.50 1.62
C GLN A 293 4.44 23.54 0.54
N LYS A 294 5.21 24.64 0.44
CA LYS A 294 5.06 25.67 -0.60
C LYS A 294 5.08 25.07 -2.01
N LYS A 295 6.08 24.23 -2.31
CA LYS A 295 6.23 23.59 -3.62
C LYS A 295 5.00 22.75 -3.98
N TYR A 296 4.56 21.89 -3.07
CA TYR A 296 3.51 20.93 -3.37
C TYR A 296 2.09 21.48 -3.20
N MET A 297 1.91 22.57 -2.44
CA MET A 297 0.70 23.39 -2.49
C MET A 297 0.58 24.11 -3.85
N ALA A 298 1.67 24.71 -4.33
CA ALA A 298 1.67 25.40 -5.62
C ALA A 298 1.38 24.45 -6.80
N SER A 299 1.77 23.18 -6.69
CA SER A 299 1.46 22.16 -7.70
C SER A 299 0.09 21.51 -7.53
N GLY A 300 -0.69 21.87 -6.51
CA GLY A 300 -1.98 21.24 -6.16
C GLY A 300 -1.88 19.81 -5.59
N MET A 301 -0.68 19.34 -5.26
CA MET A 301 -0.47 18.02 -4.66
C MET A 301 -0.88 18.00 -3.18
N LEU A 302 -0.53 19.06 -2.45
CA LEU A 302 -1.04 19.36 -1.12
C LEU A 302 -2.21 20.34 -1.21
N GLU A 303 -3.16 20.20 -0.30
CA GLU A 303 -4.27 21.12 -0.16
C GLU A 303 -3.80 22.53 0.20
N SER A 304 -4.62 23.52 -0.15
CA SER A 304 -4.34 24.93 0.07
C SER A 304 -5.53 25.63 0.73
N GLU A 305 -6.26 24.90 1.57
CA GLU A 305 -7.34 25.49 2.37
C GLU A 305 -6.75 26.41 3.44
N ALA A 306 -7.60 27.25 4.05
CA ALA A 306 -7.15 28.22 5.02
C ALA A 306 -6.35 27.57 6.17
N SER A 307 -6.78 26.39 6.63
CA SER A 307 -6.08 25.60 7.66
C SER A 307 -4.71 25.09 7.19
N ASP A 308 -4.58 24.65 5.94
CA ASP A 308 -3.30 24.18 5.40
C ASP A 308 -2.31 25.34 5.24
N ILE A 309 -2.79 26.47 4.72
CA ILE A 309 -1.99 27.70 4.59
C ILE A 309 -1.54 28.20 5.98
N ALA A 310 -2.43 28.16 6.98
CA ALA A 310 -2.08 28.52 8.35
C ALA A 310 -1.06 27.56 8.98
N SER A 311 -1.11 26.26 8.63
CA SER A 311 -0.11 25.26 9.05
C SER A 311 1.26 25.54 8.43
N LEU A 312 1.30 25.91 7.14
CA LEU A 312 2.53 26.37 6.49
C LEU A 312 3.07 27.65 7.17
N ALA A 313 2.20 28.61 7.47
CA ALA A 313 2.57 29.84 8.16
C ALA A 313 3.17 29.55 9.56
N ASN A 314 2.57 28.62 10.31
CA ASN A 314 3.12 28.14 11.58
C ASN A 314 4.51 27.50 11.40
N THR A 315 4.67 26.68 10.35
CA THR A 315 5.97 26.05 10.04
C THR A 315 7.04 27.09 9.72
N LEU A 316 6.70 28.14 8.97
CA LEU A 316 7.59 29.28 8.69
C LEU A 316 7.93 30.07 9.95
N GLN A 317 6.97 30.26 10.84
CA GLN A 317 7.22 30.88 12.15
C GLN A 317 8.23 30.07 12.97
N LEU A 318 8.11 28.74 13.01
CA LEU A 318 9.09 27.85 13.65
C LEU A 318 10.47 27.94 12.98
N ALA A 319 10.50 28.16 11.67
CA ALA A 319 11.73 28.43 10.91
C ALA A 319 12.29 29.85 11.10
N ARG A 320 11.63 30.71 11.89
CA ARG A 320 11.97 32.13 12.11
C ARG A 320 11.85 33.00 10.85
N GLU A 321 11.09 32.55 9.86
CA GLU A 321 10.78 33.29 8.63
C GLU A 321 9.56 34.19 8.88
N TYR A 322 9.65 35.13 9.82
CA TYR A 322 8.50 35.86 10.37
C TYR A 322 7.71 36.66 9.34
N SER A 323 8.39 37.37 8.43
CA SER A 323 7.73 38.14 7.37
C SER A 323 6.98 37.25 6.38
N GLU A 324 7.55 36.09 6.03
CA GLU A 324 6.91 35.13 5.13
C GLU A 324 5.75 34.41 5.84
N ALA A 325 5.92 34.02 7.11
CA ALA A 325 4.86 33.47 7.93
C ALA A 325 3.66 34.42 8.03
N ALA A 326 3.91 35.71 8.28
CA ALA A 326 2.86 36.73 8.29
C ALA A 326 2.11 36.80 6.95
N LYS A 327 2.82 36.75 5.82
CA LYS A 327 2.19 36.73 4.49
C LYS A 327 1.24 35.55 4.33
N TYR A 328 1.64 34.34 4.74
CA TYR A 328 0.79 33.17 4.64
C TYR A 328 -0.38 33.19 5.65
N TYR A 329 -0.20 33.68 6.88
CA TYR A 329 -1.34 33.92 7.77
C TYR A 329 -2.33 34.93 7.20
N GLY A 330 -1.86 35.97 6.50
CA GLY A 330 -2.74 36.90 5.79
C GLY A 330 -3.53 36.24 4.65
N GLN A 331 -2.91 35.31 3.92
CA GLN A 331 -3.62 34.51 2.91
C GLN A 331 -4.67 33.58 3.54
N ALA A 332 -4.32 32.92 4.64
CA ALA A 332 -5.25 32.08 5.39
C ALA A 332 -6.43 32.90 5.91
N ALA A 333 -6.17 34.06 6.51
CA ALA A 333 -7.19 34.98 7.02
C ALA A 333 -8.10 35.49 5.90
N ALA A 334 -7.56 35.81 4.71
CA ALA A 334 -8.36 36.21 3.56
C ALA A 334 -9.31 35.12 3.06
N LYS A 335 -8.96 33.83 3.28
CA LYS A 335 -9.80 32.69 2.93
C LYS A 335 -10.85 32.35 3.99
N SER A 336 -10.49 32.40 5.28
CA SER A 336 -11.38 31.96 6.36
C SER A 336 -12.12 33.08 7.09
N ALA A 337 -11.67 34.34 6.94
CA ALA A 337 -12.04 35.46 7.81
C ALA A 337 -11.83 35.18 9.32
N ASP A 338 -10.93 34.25 9.66
CA ASP A 338 -10.67 33.85 11.03
C ASP A 338 -9.90 34.96 11.78
N PRO A 339 -10.46 35.50 12.89
CA PRO A 339 -9.83 36.56 13.67
C PRO A 339 -8.45 36.15 14.22
N ASP A 340 -8.21 34.87 14.52
CA ASP A 340 -6.92 34.39 15.04
C ASP A 340 -5.84 34.34 13.94
N HIS A 341 -6.21 34.09 12.68
CA HIS A 341 -5.27 34.20 11.56
C HIS A 341 -4.79 35.65 11.37
N TYR A 342 -5.70 36.63 11.47
CA TYR A 342 -5.33 38.05 11.47
C TYR A 342 -4.45 38.43 12.67
N ARG A 343 -4.76 37.90 13.86
CA ARG A 343 -3.94 38.12 15.05
C ARG A 343 -2.51 37.59 14.85
N LYS A 344 -2.37 36.35 14.41
CA LYS A 344 -1.08 35.70 14.15
C LYS A 344 -0.28 36.43 13.07
N GLN A 345 -0.94 36.85 11.98
CA GLN A 345 -0.32 37.72 10.98
C GLN A 345 0.26 38.98 11.63
N GLY A 346 -0.56 39.70 12.41
CA GLY A 346 -0.17 40.96 13.02
C GLY A 346 0.99 40.85 14.02
N VAL A 347 0.97 39.83 14.87
CA VAL A 347 2.06 39.55 15.83
C VAL A 347 3.38 39.22 15.12
N LEU A 348 3.32 38.47 14.01
CA LEU A 348 4.52 38.16 13.22
C LEU A 348 5.05 39.36 12.47
N LEU A 349 4.18 40.24 11.95
CA LEU A 349 4.60 41.53 11.36
C LEU A 349 5.25 42.43 12.39
N LEU A 350 4.72 42.48 13.62
CA LEU A 350 5.34 43.20 14.73
C LEU A 350 6.75 42.67 15.04
N THR A 351 6.91 41.34 15.04
CA THR A 351 8.21 40.67 15.26
C THR A 351 9.19 40.94 14.13
N ALA A 352 8.68 41.07 12.90
CA ALA A 352 9.44 41.46 11.71
C ALA A 352 9.63 42.97 11.55
N GLU A 353 9.24 43.77 12.55
CA GLU A 353 9.32 45.24 12.58
C GLU A 353 8.50 45.96 11.49
N ASP A 354 7.58 45.26 10.81
CA ASP A 354 6.55 45.88 9.98
C ASP A 354 5.39 46.35 10.87
N TYR A 355 5.64 47.42 11.61
CA TYR A 355 4.66 48.00 12.54
C TYR A 355 3.39 48.47 11.82
N ARG A 356 3.48 48.89 10.54
CA ARG A 356 2.33 49.40 9.78
C ARG A 356 1.41 48.24 9.41
N GLY A 357 1.98 47.18 8.86
CA GLY A 357 1.25 45.95 8.54
C GLY A 357 0.68 45.30 9.79
N ALA A 358 1.43 45.29 10.90
CA ALA A 358 0.97 44.78 12.18
C ALA A 358 -0.30 45.49 12.66
N ILE A 359 -0.32 46.84 12.64
CA ILE A 359 -1.51 47.61 13.00
C ILE A 359 -2.70 47.23 12.10
N THR A 360 -2.51 47.17 10.79
CA THR A 360 -3.60 46.79 9.86
C THR A 360 -4.16 45.39 10.14
N ALA A 361 -3.30 44.39 10.34
CA ALA A 361 -3.74 43.02 10.59
C ALA A 361 -4.40 42.85 11.96
N LEU A 362 -3.83 43.44 13.02
CA LEU A 362 -4.37 43.35 14.38
C LEU A 362 -5.71 44.10 14.50
N THR A 363 -5.90 45.24 13.82
CA THR A 363 -7.20 45.92 13.77
C THR A 363 -8.25 45.03 13.12
N LYS A 364 -7.94 44.36 12.00
CA LYS A 364 -8.86 43.40 11.37
C LYS A 364 -9.21 42.22 12.28
N SER A 365 -8.28 41.77 13.13
CA SER A 365 -8.53 40.72 14.12
C SER A 365 -9.63 41.14 15.10
N ILE A 366 -9.57 42.37 15.63
CA ILE A 366 -10.62 42.93 16.50
C ILE A 366 -11.93 43.09 15.73
N GLU A 367 -11.90 43.68 14.54
CA GLU A 367 -13.10 43.87 13.71
C GLU A 367 -13.79 42.54 13.33
N SER A 368 -13.03 41.44 13.29
CA SER A 368 -13.54 40.09 13.02
C SER A 368 -13.99 39.33 14.27
N GLY A 369 -13.99 39.97 15.45
CA GLY A 369 -14.52 39.40 16.69
C GLY A 369 -13.60 38.39 17.38
N ILE A 370 -12.32 38.72 17.55
CA ILE A 370 -11.39 37.90 18.35
C ILE A 370 -11.84 37.83 19.83
N ASP A 371 -11.86 36.64 20.43
CA ASP A 371 -12.27 36.50 21.84
C ASP A 371 -11.28 37.15 22.82
N GLU A 372 -9.97 37.03 22.56
CA GLU A 372 -8.90 37.53 23.43
C GLU A 372 -8.43 38.95 23.02
N GLU A 373 -9.36 39.90 22.90
CA GLU A 373 -9.08 41.28 22.46
C GLU A 373 -7.95 41.96 23.25
N GLY A 374 -7.84 41.67 24.55
CA GLY A 374 -6.79 42.22 25.42
C GLY A 374 -5.38 41.98 24.88
N LYS A 375 -5.09 40.76 24.40
CA LYS A 375 -3.77 40.41 23.82
C LYS A 375 -3.53 41.13 22.49
N VAL A 376 -4.58 41.32 21.70
CA VAL A 376 -4.52 42.04 20.43
C VAL A 376 -4.28 43.54 20.67
N HIS A 377 -4.98 44.12 21.64
CA HIS A 377 -4.74 45.50 22.09
C HIS A 377 -3.33 45.70 22.62
N PHE A 378 -2.79 44.75 23.38
CA PHE A 378 -1.40 44.84 23.84
C PHE A 378 -0.42 44.86 22.66
N SER A 379 -0.63 44.01 21.66
CA SER A 379 0.20 43.99 20.43
C SER A 379 0.04 45.28 19.61
N LEU A 380 -1.19 45.83 19.53
CA LEU A 380 -1.47 47.11 18.87
C LEU A 380 -0.81 48.28 19.60
N MET A 381 -0.74 48.23 20.93
CA MET A 381 -0.01 49.20 21.74
C MET A 381 1.46 49.21 21.35
N GLU A 382 2.11 48.05 21.30
CA GLU A 382 3.52 47.93 20.93
C GLU A 382 3.78 48.43 19.51
N ALA A 383 2.98 47.98 18.54
CA ALA A 383 3.11 48.39 17.14
C ALA A 383 2.93 49.91 16.96
N ASN A 384 1.94 50.52 17.62
CA ASN A 384 1.75 51.97 17.58
C ASN A 384 2.87 52.73 18.30
N PHE A 385 3.36 52.20 19.42
CA PHE A 385 4.46 52.81 20.15
C PHE A 385 5.74 52.88 19.29
N TYR A 386 6.14 51.77 18.67
CA TYR A 386 7.32 51.73 17.81
C TYR A 386 7.16 52.56 16.52
N MET A 387 5.94 52.69 16.00
CA MET A 387 5.63 53.62 14.91
C MET A 387 5.68 55.10 15.33
N GLY A 388 5.73 55.39 16.64
CA GLY A 388 5.67 56.75 17.18
C GLY A 388 4.25 57.32 17.33
N ASN A 389 3.22 56.50 17.14
CA ASN A 389 1.82 56.85 17.31
C ASN A 389 1.41 56.79 18.80
N PHE A 390 2.06 57.59 19.64
CA PHE A 390 1.96 57.44 21.09
C PHE A 390 0.53 57.58 21.66
N ARG A 391 -0.31 58.43 21.07
CA ARG A 391 -1.73 58.56 21.49
C ARG A 391 -2.48 57.24 21.33
N LYS A 392 -2.38 56.61 20.16
CA LYS A 392 -2.98 55.30 19.90
C LYS A 392 -2.35 54.20 20.75
N ALA A 393 -1.04 54.26 20.98
CA ALA A 393 -0.37 53.32 21.88
C ALA A 393 -0.95 53.40 23.30
N TYR A 394 -1.18 54.61 23.82
CA TYR A 394 -1.79 54.82 25.13
C TYR A 394 -3.24 54.34 25.20
N GLU A 395 -4.04 54.61 24.17
CA GLU A 395 -5.42 54.10 24.06
C GLU A 395 -5.43 52.56 24.14
N HIS A 396 -4.63 51.90 23.31
CA HIS A 396 -4.54 50.44 23.30
C HIS A 396 -3.93 49.85 24.59
N ALA A 397 -3.00 50.55 25.25
CA ALA A 397 -2.53 50.15 26.59
C ALA A 397 -3.65 50.17 27.63
N THR A 398 -4.52 51.19 27.54
CA THR A 398 -5.67 51.36 28.44
C THR A 398 -6.77 50.33 28.19
N GLU A 399 -6.93 49.88 26.95
CA GLU A 399 -7.79 48.73 26.64
C GLU A 399 -7.17 47.41 27.13
N ALA A 400 -5.89 47.18 26.83
CA ALA A 400 -5.18 45.96 27.24
C ALA A 400 -5.15 45.77 28.78
N GLN A 401 -5.11 46.84 29.58
CA GLN A 401 -5.07 46.71 31.04
C GLN A 401 -6.37 46.16 31.65
N LYS A 402 -7.48 46.19 30.90
CA LYS A 402 -8.78 45.65 31.35
C LYS A 402 -8.70 44.13 31.49
N ASP A 403 -7.92 43.47 30.63
CA ASP A 403 -7.58 42.04 30.74
C ASP A 403 -6.73 41.78 32.01
N PRO A 404 -7.23 40.98 32.96
CA PRO A 404 -6.50 40.68 34.20
C PRO A 404 -5.11 40.08 33.97
N SER A 405 -4.92 39.29 32.91
CA SER A 405 -3.65 38.62 32.61
C SER A 405 -2.57 39.58 32.09
N LEU A 406 -2.98 40.69 31.47
CA LEU A 406 -2.09 41.70 30.89
C LEU A 406 -2.00 42.98 31.70
N ARG A 407 -2.90 43.20 32.66
CA ARG A 407 -3.02 44.42 33.47
C ARG A 407 -1.69 44.94 33.97
N ARG A 408 -0.88 44.08 34.60
CA ARG A 408 0.43 44.47 35.15
C ARG A 408 1.37 45.00 34.06
N ASN A 409 1.45 44.30 32.92
CA ASN A 409 2.34 44.68 31.83
C ASN A 409 1.85 45.96 31.14
N ALA A 410 0.54 46.07 30.87
CA ALA A 410 -0.06 47.25 30.26
C ALA A 410 0.11 48.50 31.12
N LEU A 411 -0.11 48.39 32.44
CA LEU A 411 0.11 49.49 33.39
C LEU A 411 1.59 49.92 33.44
N ALA A 412 2.54 49.00 33.26
CA ALA A 412 3.96 49.34 33.20
C ALA A 412 4.33 50.13 31.94
N TRP A 413 3.65 49.87 30.81
CA TRP A 413 3.86 50.61 29.56
C TRP A 413 3.31 52.03 29.59
N ILE A 414 2.21 52.28 30.30
CA ILE A 414 1.51 53.59 30.29
C ILE A 414 2.43 54.78 30.63
N PRO A 415 3.18 54.77 31.76
CA PRO A 415 4.09 55.88 32.09
C PRO A 415 5.19 56.07 31.04
N TYR A 416 5.70 54.96 30.50
CA TYR A 416 6.75 54.99 29.49
C TYR A 416 6.26 55.59 28.17
N ILE A 417 5.05 55.24 27.73
CA ILE A 417 4.41 55.85 26.56
C ILE A 417 4.22 57.35 26.77
N LYS A 418 3.70 57.78 27.93
CA LYS A 418 3.50 59.21 28.26
C LYS A 418 4.81 59.99 28.22
N GLN A 419 5.85 59.47 28.87
CA GLN A 419 7.17 60.10 28.89
C GLN A 419 7.75 60.25 27.47
N LYS A 420 7.68 59.19 26.64
CA LYS A 420 8.17 59.23 25.26
C LYS A 420 7.36 60.18 24.38
N ALA A 421 6.05 60.27 24.60
CA ALA A 421 5.19 61.23 23.91
C ALA A 421 5.57 62.67 24.25
N GLU A 422 5.72 62.99 25.53
CA GLU A 422 6.13 64.32 26.02
C GLU A 422 7.49 64.73 25.44
N ASN A 423 8.47 63.82 25.46
CA ASN A 423 9.78 64.04 24.86
C ASN A 423 9.74 64.35 23.34
N ARG A 424 8.66 63.96 22.65
CA ARG A 424 8.42 64.24 21.23
C ARG A 424 7.36 65.33 21.01
N GLY A 425 6.96 66.06 22.05
CA GLY A 425 5.99 67.15 21.97
C GLY A 425 4.53 66.70 21.75
N VAL A 426 4.23 65.42 21.98
CA VAL A 426 2.88 64.85 21.81
C VAL A 426 2.17 64.83 23.16
N LYS A 427 1.04 65.53 23.27
CA LYS A 427 0.19 65.53 24.47
C LYS A 427 -0.80 64.37 24.47
N ILE A 428 -0.80 63.59 25.54
CA ILE A 428 -1.63 62.40 25.79
C ILE A 428 -2.38 62.54 27.10
#